data_AF-A0A7S3KH25-F1
#
_entry.id   AF-A0A7S3KH25-F1
#
_cell.length_a   1.000
_cell.length_b   1.000
_cell.length_c   1.000
_cell.angle_alpha   90.00
_cell.angle_beta   90.00
_cell.angle_gamma   90.00
#
_symmetry.space_group_name_H-M   'P 1'
#
loop_
_entity.id
_entity.type
_entity.pdbx_description
1 polymer ?
#
loop_
_entity_poly.entity_id
_entity_poly.type
_entity_poly.pdbx_seq_one_letter_code
_entity_poly.pdbx_strand_id
1 'polypeptide(L)'
;REDLNELKQHYSEFEQQISCFIASQTDEISSLQHELKLQADGIASLQRELSSSATKIMELHSGVDEQNAANLNAKLSSLITTLVTADKSRRQAQGLLENAQEGWSSKLKLFEDEASRMSRENANKKHAAEIDRLLTKLDKLNRERNQVANARDRIDARLATDKVRDAIDEGLLKEKEQLTLKHKWATDEMQKAQDDLEELVKLLSFKKDLLANQQEQLEQLRIDIELVRVKITECNGTIADLEAQIQELNLRIEELLRLIAVRDSEIEELQKQLDDRMKRIHELESQLDIARTSYVAIKGDQVDEMLAKYIKNCPVPVKRLGGGFYLFGLRKIYAKILNGKLVVGVGGGYMVIDKFIETYSEQELQKLRRIAKREGVSSIEELNLEAIALGPKSSTGRSPTAKSPTGKSPKGKTTTFSSKSSINGTARSSMSSTTKKVTKGANGMTTTTMTRTFRSTKN
;
A
#
# COMPACT_ATOMS: atom_id res chain seq x y z
N ARG A 1 -62.47 -61.51 -40.72
CA ARG A 1 -61.65 -62.17 -39.66
C ARG A 1 -60.18 -61.79 -39.83
N GLU A 2 -59.68 -61.70 -41.06
CA GLU A 2 -58.31 -61.23 -41.38
C GLU A 2 -58.07 -59.77 -40.97
N ASP A 3 -58.94 -58.82 -41.34
CA ASP A 3 -58.77 -57.39 -40.97
C ASP A 3 -58.69 -57.15 -39.45
N LEU A 4 -59.39 -57.97 -38.66
CA LEU A 4 -59.37 -57.88 -37.20
C LEU A 4 -58.04 -58.39 -36.62
N ASN A 5 -57.40 -59.36 -37.29
CA ASN A 5 -56.08 -59.85 -36.91
C ASN A 5 -54.99 -58.85 -37.31
N GLU A 6 -55.06 -58.24 -38.49
CA GLU A 6 -54.15 -57.16 -38.89
C GLU A 6 -54.23 -55.96 -37.95
N LEU A 7 -55.45 -55.54 -37.56
CA LEU A 7 -55.63 -54.43 -36.62
C LEU A 7 -55.05 -54.76 -35.24
N LYS A 8 -55.21 -55.99 -34.76
CA LYS A 8 -54.60 -56.45 -33.50
C LYS A 8 -53.07 -56.46 -33.59
N GLN A 9 -52.52 -56.85 -34.74
CA GLN A 9 -51.08 -56.88 -34.97
C GLN A 9 -50.51 -55.46 -34.99
N HIS A 10 -51.13 -54.52 -35.71
CA HIS A 10 -50.72 -53.11 -35.68
C HIS A 10 -50.85 -52.45 -34.32
N TYR A 11 -51.91 -52.78 -33.58
CA TYR A 11 -52.07 -52.26 -32.21
C TYR A 11 -50.99 -52.81 -31.27
N SER A 12 -50.64 -54.10 -31.39
CA SER A 12 -49.53 -54.70 -30.65
C SER A 12 -48.17 -54.09 -31.03
N GLU A 13 -47.93 -53.79 -32.31
CA GLU A 13 -46.72 -53.10 -32.77
C GLU A 13 -46.64 -51.68 -32.22
N PHE A 14 -47.77 -50.97 -32.19
CA PHE A 14 -47.86 -49.62 -31.63
C PHE A 14 -47.61 -49.62 -30.11
N GLU A 15 -48.18 -50.58 -29.36
CA GLU A 15 -47.90 -50.75 -27.93
C GLU A 15 -46.43 -51.08 -27.67
N GLN A 16 -45.80 -51.89 -28.52
CA GLN A 16 -44.35 -52.12 -28.46
C GLN A 16 -43.56 -50.84 -28.74
N GLN A 17 -43.94 -50.04 -29.74
CA GLN A 17 -43.26 -48.79 -30.05
C GLN A 17 -43.36 -47.78 -28.90
N ILE A 18 -44.54 -47.63 -28.28
CA ILE A 18 -44.71 -46.78 -27.09
C ILE A 18 -43.88 -47.31 -25.93
N SER A 19 -43.91 -48.62 -25.68
CA SER A 19 -43.13 -49.22 -24.59
C SER A 19 -41.63 -49.00 -24.79
N CYS A 20 -41.12 -49.16 -26.01
CA CYS A 20 -39.72 -48.85 -26.36
C CYS A 20 -39.40 -47.36 -26.21
N PHE A 21 -40.31 -46.47 -26.57
CA PHE A 21 -40.12 -45.02 -26.39
C PHE A 21 -40.09 -44.62 -24.92
N ILE A 22 -41.02 -45.14 -24.11
CA ILE A 22 -41.04 -44.91 -22.66
C ILE A 22 -39.77 -45.48 -22.01
N ALA A 23 -39.34 -46.68 -22.40
CA ALA A 23 -38.09 -47.27 -21.92
C ALA A 23 -36.89 -46.36 -22.27
N SER A 24 -36.78 -45.93 -23.52
CA SER A 24 -35.72 -45.01 -23.95
C SER A 24 -35.73 -43.68 -23.20
N GLN A 25 -36.90 -43.08 -22.94
CA GLN A 25 -37.00 -41.84 -22.16
C GLN A 25 -36.67 -42.06 -20.68
N THR A 26 -37.03 -43.23 -20.13
CA THR A 26 -36.71 -43.61 -18.75
C THR A 26 -35.20 -43.81 -18.60
N ASP A 27 -34.55 -44.41 -19.59
CA ASP A 27 -33.09 -44.56 -19.64
C ASP A 27 -32.40 -43.19 -19.75
N GLU A 28 -32.91 -42.28 -20.58
CA GLU A 28 -32.39 -40.92 -20.72
C GLU A 28 -32.51 -40.12 -19.41
N ILE A 29 -33.68 -40.17 -18.75
CA ILE A 29 -33.89 -39.55 -17.44
C ILE A 29 -32.93 -40.15 -16.40
N SER A 30 -32.75 -41.47 -16.40
CA SER A 30 -31.84 -42.15 -15.47
C SER A 30 -30.38 -41.74 -15.70
N SER A 31 -29.98 -41.58 -16.97
CA SER A 31 -28.66 -41.06 -17.34
C SER A 31 -28.46 -39.62 -16.86
N LEU A 32 -29.43 -38.73 -17.08
CA LEU A 32 -29.37 -37.34 -16.63
C LEU A 32 -29.36 -37.22 -15.10
N GLN A 33 -30.13 -38.04 -14.39
CA GLN A 33 -30.10 -38.10 -12.93
C GLN A 33 -28.75 -38.58 -12.40
N HIS A 34 -28.14 -39.57 -13.06
CA HIS A 34 -26.80 -40.04 -12.71
C HIS A 34 -25.75 -38.95 -12.95
N GLU A 35 -25.83 -38.23 -14.06
CA GLU A 35 -24.91 -37.12 -14.38
C GLU A 35 -25.07 -35.96 -13.39
N LEU A 36 -26.29 -35.59 -13.03
CA LEU A 36 -26.56 -34.58 -12.00
C LEU A 36 -25.97 -34.98 -10.64
N LYS A 37 -26.08 -36.26 -10.29
CA LYS A 37 -25.49 -36.80 -9.06
C LYS A 37 -23.96 -36.73 -9.07
N LEU A 38 -23.32 -37.09 -10.18
CA LEU A 38 -21.88 -36.96 -10.34
C LEU A 38 -21.42 -35.49 -10.22
N GLN A 39 -22.17 -34.56 -10.80
CA GLN A 39 -21.88 -33.13 -10.67
C GLN A 39 -22.03 -32.64 -9.22
N ALA A 40 -23.08 -33.08 -8.52
CA ALA A 40 -23.28 -32.75 -7.11
C ALA A 40 -22.14 -33.28 -6.22
N ASP A 41 -21.70 -34.52 -6.45
CA ASP A 41 -20.56 -35.12 -5.76
C ASP A 41 -19.25 -34.37 -6.06
N GLY A 42 -19.06 -33.91 -7.31
CA GLY A 42 -17.94 -33.07 -7.71
C GLY A 42 -17.92 -31.72 -6.98
N ILE A 43 -19.07 -31.05 -6.90
CA ILE A 43 -19.22 -29.79 -6.15
C ILE A 43 -18.90 -30.01 -4.66
N ALA A 44 -19.41 -31.09 -4.07
CA ALA A 44 -19.14 -31.42 -2.66
C ALA A 44 -17.65 -31.72 -2.39
N SER A 45 -16.94 -32.31 -3.37
CA SER A 45 -15.49 -32.51 -3.29
C SER A 45 -14.74 -31.18 -3.32
N LEU A 46 -15.08 -30.28 -4.26
CA LEU A 46 -14.47 -28.96 -4.36
C LEU A 46 -14.72 -28.10 -3.11
N GLN A 47 -15.91 -28.19 -2.52
CA GLN A 47 -16.21 -27.50 -1.25
C GLN A 47 -15.34 -28.00 -0.09
N ARG A 48 -15.07 -29.32 -0.03
CA ARG A 48 -14.16 -29.91 0.97
C ARG A 48 -12.72 -29.44 0.76
N GLU A 49 -12.23 -29.43 -0.47
CA GLU A 49 -10.89 -28.92 -0.80
C GLU A 49 -10.75 -27.43 -0.47
N LEU A 50 -11.75 -26.61 -0.82
CA LEU A 50 -11.75 -25.18 -0.51
C LEU A 50 -11.70 -24.94 1.01
N SER A 51 -12.50 -25.70 1.77
CA SER A 51 -12.51 -25.60 3.24
C SER A 51 -11.17 -26.01 3.85
N SER A 52 -10.55 -27.08 3.35
CA SER A 52 -9.23 -27.53 3.78
C SER A 52 -8.12 -26.52 3.43
N SER A 53 -8.22 -25.88 2.26
CA SER A 53 -7.28 -24.83 1.86
C SER A 53 -7.43 -23.59 2.74
N ALA A 54 -8.68 -23.19 3.06
CA ALA A 54 -8.96 -22.07 3.96
C ALA A 54 -8.40 -22.31 5.37
N THR A 55 -8.57 -23.51 5.94
CA THR A 55 -7.98 -23.85 7.25
C THR A 55 -6.45 -23.80 7.21
N LYS A 56 -5.84 -24.26 6.12
CA LYS A 56 -4.37 -24.21 5.96
C LYS A 56 -3.85 -22.78 5.83
N ILE A 57 -4.59 -21.90 5.16
CA ILE A 57 -4.26 -20.47 5.10
C ILE A 57 -4.34 -19.85 6.50
N MET A 58 -5.38 -20.17 7.28
CA MET A 58 -5.51 -19.67 8.66
C MET A 58 -4.35 -20.14 9.55
N GLU A 59 -3.97 -21.42 9.51
CA GLU A 59 -2.83 -21.94 10.28
C GLU A 59 -1.50 -21.27 9.89
N LEU A 60 -1.27 -21.07 8.59
CA LEU A 60 -0.07 -20.37 8.13
C LEU A 60 -0.06 -18.91 8.58
N HIS A 61 -1.21 -18.23 8.57
CA HIS A 61 -1.32 -16.85 9.03
C HIS A 61 -1.02 -16.75 10.54
N SER A 62 -1.63 -17.61 11.37
CA SER A 62 -1.37 -17.62 12.80
C SER A 62 0.09 -17.93 13.14
N GLY A 63 0.72 -18.86 12.42
CA GLY A 63 2.12 -19.20 12.65
C GLY A 63 3.09 -18.06 12.28
N VAL A 64 2.81 -17.36 11.18
CA VAL A 64 3.59 -16.19 10.75
C VAL A 64 3.44 -15.03 11.74
N ASP A 65 2.22 -14.77 12.21
CA ASP A 65 1.95 -13.70 13.18
C ASP A 65 2.62 -13.98 14.53
N GLU A 66 2.55 -15.21 15.02
CA GLU A 66 3.14 -15.61 16.29
C GLU A 66 4.68 -15.56 16.25
N GLN A 67 5.29 -16.00 15.14
CA GLN A 67 6.74 -15.96 14.96
C GLN A 67 7.25 -14.53 14.74
N ASN A 68 6.50 -13.69 14.03
CA ASN A 68 6.81 -12.27 13.88
C ASN A 68 6.70 -11.54 15.20
N ALA A 69 5.65 -11.79 15.99
CA ALA A 69 5.48 -11.21 17.32
C ALA A 69 6.62 -11.63 18.26
N ALA A 70 7.00 -12.90 18.27
CA ALA A 70 8.12 -13.41 19.07
C ALA A 70 9.46 -12.75 18.67
N ASN A 71 9.73 -12.63 17.37
CA ASN A 71 10.94 -11.98 16.86
C ASN A 71 10.98 -10.48 17.19
N LEU A 72 9.85 -9.78 17.07
CA LEU A 72 9.76 -8.37 17.43
C LEU A 72 9.99 -8.17 18.93
N ASN A 73 9.40 -9.04 19.75
CA ASN A 73 9.52 -8.95 21.20
C ASN A 73 10.94 -9.29 21.68
N ALA A 74 11.62 -10.24 21.02
CA ALA A 74 13.03 -10.53 21.27
C ALA A 74 13.94 -9.34 20.89
N LYS A 75 13.69 -8.69 19.75
CA LYS A 75 14.40 -7.47 19.34
C LYS A 75 14.13 -6.30 20.29
N LEU A 76 12.89 -6.14 20.74
CA LEU A 76 12.52 -5.12 21.71
C LEU A 76 13.25 -5.34 23.04
N SER A 77 13.27 -6.59 23.52
CA SER A 77 13.97 -6.98 24.75
C SER A 77 15.48 -6.74 24.66
N SER A 78 16.10 -7.04 23.51
CA SER A 78 17.52 -6.77 23.31
C SER A 78 17.82 -5.26 23.27
N LEU A 79 16.98 -4.47 22.57
CA LEU A 79 17.08 -3.02 22.54
C LEU A 79 16.95 -2.42 23.94
N ILE A 80 15.94 -2.81 24.72
CA ILE A 80 15.77 -2.38 26.11
C ILE A 80 17.02 -2.69 26.93
N THR A 81 17.57 -3.89 26.80
CA THR A 81 18.80 -4.29 27.50
C THR A 81 19.98 -3.41 27.12
N THR A 82 20.17 -3.13 25.82
CA THR A 82 21.24 -2.22 25.36
C THR A 82 21.06 -0.79 25.84
N LEU A 83 19.82 -0.33 25.97
CA LEU A 83 19.51 1.03 26.40
C LEU A 83 19.76 1.19 27.91
N VAL A 84 19.44 0.16 28.70
CA VAL A 84 19.75 0.09 30.13
C VAL A 84 21.27 0.04 30.37
N THR A 85 22.02 -0.74 29.60
CA THR A 85 23.49 -0.79 29.73
C THR A 85 24.15 0.50 29.28
N ALA A 86 23.64 1.14 28.22
CA ALA A 86 24.08 2.46 27.78
C ALA A 86 23.80 3.54 28.85
N ASP A 87 22.61 3.56 29.47
CA ASP A 87 22.30 4.52 30.53
C ASP A 87 23.17 4.29 31.77
N LYS A 88 23.44 3.02 32.13
CA LYS A 88 24.38 2.69 33.21
C LYS A 88 25.78 3.25 32.93
N SER A 89 26.27 3.09 31.70
CA SER A 89 27.57 3.60 31.27
C SER A 89 27.59 5.14 31.26
N ARG A 90 26.50 5.78 30.82
CA ARG A 90 26.31 7.24 30.86
C ARG A 90 26.38 7.76 32.29
N ARG A 91 25.68 7.13 33.24
CA ARG A 91 25.72 7.52 34.66
C ARG A 91 27.11 7.36 35.27
N GLN A 92 27.83 6.29 34.92
CA GLN A 92 29.22 6.12 35.35
C GLN A 92 30.14 7.22 34.81
N ALA A 93 30.02 7.53 33.51
CA ALA A 93 30.76 8.64 32.89
C ALA A 93 30.43 10.00 33.53
N GLN A 94 29.15 10.24 33.85
CA GLN A 94 28.71 11.44 34.54
C GLN A 94 29.32 11.55 35.95
N GLY A 95 29.33 10.46 36.73
CA GLY A 95 29.97 10.46 38.05
C GLY A 95 31.48 10.71 37.98
N LEU A 96 32.17 10.17 36.96
CA LEU A 96 33.59 10.48 36.73
C LEU A 96 33.81 11.95 36.37
N LEU A 97 32.90 12.55 35.60
CA LEU A 97 32.95 13.97 35.25
C LEU A 97 32.73 14.86 36.48
N GLU A 98 31.75 14.54 37.32
CA GLU A 98 31.48 15.27 38.57
C GLU A 98 32.69 15.19 39.51
N ASN A 99 33.26 13.99 39.71
CA ASN A 99 34.49 13.82 40.50
C ASN A 99 35.67 14.61 39.93
N ALA A 100 35.81 14.64 38.60
CA ALA A 100 36.84 15.45 37.96
C ALA A 100 36.58 16.95 38.17
N GLN A 101 35.34 17.42 38.03
CA GLN A 101 34.95 18.81 38.26
C GLN A 101 35.20 19.23 39.70
N GLU A 102 34.88 18.41 40.69
CA GLU A 102 35.18 18.65 42.10
C GLU A 102 36.70 18.71 42.35
N GLY A 103 37.46 17.79 41.73
CA GLY A 103 38.92 17.78 41.81
C GLY A 103 39.56 19.02 41.18
N TRP A 104 39.07 19.47 40.02
CA TRP A 104 39.52 20.70 39.37
C TRP A 104 39.09 21.94 40.15
N SER A 105 37.87 21.98 40.69
CA SER A 105 37.39 23.10 41.51
C SER A 105 38.20 23.23 42.80
N SER A 106 38.55 22.11 43.43
CA SER A 106 39.41 22.08 44.61
C SER A 106 40.83 22.56 44.28
N LYS A 107 41.40 22.10 43.16
CA LYS A 107 42.70 22.60 42.66
C LYS A 107 42.65 24.09 42.32
N LEU A 108 41.58 24.56 41.68
CA LEU A 108 41.39 25.96 41.32
C LEU A 108 41.32 26.82 42.58
N LYS A 109 40.58 26.38 43.60
CA LYS A 109 40.52 27.05 44.90
C LYS A 109 41.87 27.08 45.60
N LEU A 110 42.63 25.99 45.57
CA LEU A 110 44.01 25.98 46.08
C LEU A 110 44.91 26.93 45.30
N PHE A 111 44.81 26.98 43.97
CA PHE A 111 45.54 27.94 43.15
C PHE A 111 45.12 29.38 43.41
N GLU A 112 43.84 29.63 43.66
CA GLU A 112 43.29 30.95 43.98
C GLU A 112 43.71 31.40 45.38
N ASP A 113 43.74 30.49 46.35
CA ASP A 113 44.27 30.70 47.70
C ASP A 113 45.80 30.92 47.68
N GLU A 114 46.54 30.13 46.90
CA GLU A 114 47.99 30.26 46.71
C GLU A 114 48.33 31.56 45.97
N ALA A 115 47.59 31.92 44.92
CA ALA A 115 47.73 33.19 44.21
C ALA A 115 47.36 34.36 45.10
N SER A 116 46.34 34.22 45.95
CA SER A 116 45.99 35.22 46.97
C SER A 116 47.06 35.35 48.05
N ARG A 117 47.69 34.24 48.45
CA ARG A 117 48.83 34.24 49.37
C ARG A 117 50.06 34.90 48.74
N MET A 118 50.39 34.54 47.51
CA MET A 118 51.48 35.12 46.73
C MET A 118 51.24 36.59 46.42
N SER A 119 50.00 37.02 46.16
CA SER A 119 49.63 38.42 45.97
C SER A 119 49.70 39.22 47.29
N ARG A 120 49.30 38.62 48.42
CA ARG A 120 49.49 39.20 49.77
C ARG A 120 50.95 39.23 50.22
N GLU A 121 51.79 38.31 49.73
CA GLU A 121 53.22 38.25 50.03
C GLU A 121 54.05 39.16 49.09
N ASN A 122 53.61 39.33 47.83
CA ASN A 122 54.25 40.22 46.84
C ASN A 122 53.73 41.67 46.87
N ALA A 123 52.59 41.96 47.51
CA ALA A 123 52.17 43.33 47.77
C ALA A 123 52.90 43.91 49.02
N ASN A 124 54.07 44.50 48.76
CA ASN A 124 54.62 45.65 49.50
C ASN A 124 55.14 45.48 50.94
N LYS A 125 55.85 44.39 51.28
CA LYS A 125 56.76 44.42 52.46
C LYS A 125 58.16 43.84 52.27
N LYS A 126 58.35 42.72 51.56
CA LYS A 126 59.69 42.11 51.42
C LYS A 126 60.55 42.78 50.35
N HIS A 127 60.03 43.02 49.14
CA HIS A 127 60.83 43.66 48.08
C HIS A 127 61.05 45.16 48.32
N ALA A 128 60.07 45.89 48.90
CA ALA A 128 60.27 47.30 49.27
C ALA A 128 61.29 47.45 50.43
N ALA A 129 61.21 46.60 51.46
CA ALA A 129 62.18 46.63 52.56
C ALA A 129 63.57 46.14 52.14
N GLU A 130 63.67 45.20 51.21
CA GLU A 130 64.95 44.73 50.69
C GLU A 130 65.55 45.74 49.70
N ILE A 131 64.75 46.43 48.89
CA ILE A 131 65.20 47.56 48.08
C ILE A 131 65.66 48.72 48.97
N ASP A 132 64.92 49.08 50.03
CA ASP A 132 65.37 50.10 51.00
C ASP A 132 66.61 49.65 51.79
N ARG A 133 66.74 48.37 52.14
CA ARG A 133 67.96 47.81 52.73
C ARG A 133 69.13 47.88 51.78
N LEU A 134 68.92 47.53 50.52
CA LEU A 134 69.96 47.56 49.50
C LEU A 134 70.33 49.00 49.15
N LEU A 135 69.39 49.95 49.12
CA LEU A 135 69.64 51.37 48.92
C LEU A 135 70.37 52.00 50.11
N THR A 136 69.98 51.70 51.36
CA THR A 136 70.71 52.16 52.55
C THR A 136 72.09 51.53 52.66
N LYS A 137 72.25 50.27 52.25
CA LYS A 137 73.55 49.60 52.14
C LYS A 137 74.39 50.17 50.99
N LEU A 138 73.78 50.53 49.87
CA LEU A 138 74.42 51.21 48.74
C LEU A 138 74.89 52.61 49.15
N ASP A 139 74.07 53.40 49.86
CA ASP A 139 74.45 54.71 50.39
C ASP A 139 75.56 54.62 51.43
N LYS A 140 75.51 53.62 52.31
CA LYS A 140 76.58 53.38 53.28
C LYS A 140 77.87 52.99 52.57
N LEU A 141 77.82 52.06 51.62
CA LEU A 141 78.96 51.67 50.79
C LEU A 141 79.46 52.83 49.91
N ASN A 142 78.59 53.75 49.47
CA ASN A 142 78.98 54.89 48.66
C ASN A 142 79.62 56.01 49.52
N ARG A 143 79.16 56.19 50.76
CA ARG A 143 79.85 57.05 51.76
C ARG A 143 81.18 56.46 52.18
N GLU A 144 81.24 55.15 52.41
CA GLU A 144 82.50 54.42 52.68
C GLU A 144 83.42 54.49 51.47
N ARG A 145 82.92 54.32 50.23
CA ARG A 145 83.68 54.50 48.99
C ARG A 145 84.21 55.93 48.84
N ASN A 146 83.43 56.95 49.17
CA ASN A 146 83.89 58.35 49.13
C ASN A 146 84.87 58.67 50.27
N GLN A 147 84.73 58.05 51.44
CA GLN A 147 85.73 58.11 52.51
C GLN A 147 87.02 57.37 52.14
N VAL A 148 86.92 56.21 51.47
CA VAL A 148 88.04 55.44 50.92
C VAL A 148 88.68 56.16 49.74
N ALA A 149 87.94 56.90 48.92
CA ALA A 149 88.48 57.76 47.87
C ALA A 149 89.25 58.94 48.48
N ASN A 150 88.68 59.62 49.48
CA ASN A 150 89.37 60.68 50.22
C ASN A 150 90.57 60.15 51.04
N ALA A 151 90.53 58.90 51.49
CA ALA A 151 91.65 58.23 52.14
C ALA A 151 92.70 57.77 51.12
N ARG A 152 92.28 57.35 49.93
CA ARG A 152 93.14 57.00 48.79
C ARG A 152 93.89 58.22 48.29
N ASP A 153 93.24 59.37 48.15
CA ASP A 153 93.92 60.63 47.80
C ASP A 153 94.91 61.08 48.90
N ARG A 154 94.63 60.76 50.18
CA ARG A 154 95.56 60.97 51.31
C ARG A 154 96.68 59.94 51.38
N ILE A 155 96.46 58.72 50.88
CA ILE A 155 97.45 57.64 50.78
C ILE A 155 98.34 57.84 49.56
N ASP A 156 97.80 58.27 48.41
CA ASP A 156 98.53 58.65 47.20
C ASP A 156 99.41 59.88 47.47
N ALA A 157 98.97 60.80 48.34
CA ALA A 157 99.81 61.89 48.87
C ALA A 157 100.86 61.44 49.92
N ARG A 158 100.70 60.26 50.54
CA ARG A 158 101.65 59.66 51.52
C ARG A 158 102.57 58.60 50.91
N LEU A 159 102.23 58.05 49.74
CA LEU A 159 103.05 57.13 48.94
C LEU A 159 104.21 57.82 48.20
N ALA A 160 104.33 59.15 48.31
CA ALA A 160 105.54 59.90 47.96
C ALA A 160 106.66 59.82 49.02
N THR A 161 106.47 59.05 50.10
CA THR A 161 107.52 58.83 51.11
C THR A 161 107.61 57.36 51.51
N ASP A 162 108.85 56.88 51.45
CA ASP A 162 109.32 55.51 51.61
C ASP A 162 108.85 54.74 52.86
N LYS A 163 108.70 53.42 52.64
CA LYS A 163 108.58 52.28 53.60
C LYS A 163 107.19 51.99 54.19
N VAL A 164 106.37 51.22 53.46
CA VAL A 164 105.74 49.92 53.84
C VAL A 164 105.01 49.40 52.59
N ARG A 165 105.72 48.74 51.67
CA ARG A 165 105.17 48.27 50.38
C ARG A 165 104.69 46.81 50.44
N ASP A 166 105.31 45.99 51.29
CA ASP A 166 105.10 44.53 51.23
C ASP A 166 103.87 44.03 52.00
N ALA A 167 103.34 44.78 52.98
CA ALA A 167 102.17 44.37 53.77
C ALA A 167 100.81 44.78 53.14
N ILE A 168 100.80 45.82 52.31
CA ILE A 168 99.58 46.31 51.62
C ILE A 168 99.29 45.43 50.39
N ASP A 169 100.33 44.99 49.70
CA ASP A 169 100.21 44.12 48.51
C ASP A 169 99.63 42.73 48.86
N GLU A 170 99.95 42.17 50.04
CA GLU A 170 99.42 40.87 50.48
C GLU A 170 97.92 40.95 50.88
N GLY A 171 97.50 42.07 51.49
CA GLY A 171 96.09 42.30 51.86
C GLY A 171 95.19 42.51 50.63
N LEU A 172 95.66 43.30 49.66
CA LEU A 172 94.96 43.51 48.39
C LEU A 172 94.92 42.23 47.54
N LEU A 173 95.94 41.38 47.62
CA LEU A 173 95.95 40.09 46.93
C LEU A 173 94.89 39.14 47.50
N LYS A 174 94.78 39.05 48.84
CA LYS A 174 93.73 38.24 49.51
C LYS A 174 92.32 38.74 49.20
N GLU A 175 92.11 40.05 49.15
CA GLU A 175 90.81 40.63 48.78
C GLU A 175 90.47 40.36 47.31
N LYS A 176 91.44 40.51 46.40
CA LYS A 176 91.29 40.16 44.99
C LYS A 176 90.94 38.68 44.83
N GLU A 177 91.63 37.78 45.53
CA GLU A 177 91.34 36.35 45.51
C GLU A 177 89.92 36.04 46.00
N GLN A 178 89.49 36.64 47.11
CA GLN A 178 88.11 36.50 47.61
C GLN A 178 87.07 37.01 46.61
N LEU A 179 87.32 38.14 45.95
CA LEU A 179 86.44 38.68 44.92
C LEU A 179 86.40 37.78 43.68
N THR A 180 87.53 37.18 43.28
CA THR A 180 87.55 36.22 42.17
C THR A 180 86.77 34.95 42.48
N LEU A 181 86.82 34.46 43.72
CA LEU A 181 86.03 33.30 44.14
C LEU A 181 84.53 33.60 44.15
N LYS A 182 84.15 34.77 44.67
CA LYS A 182 82.76 35.25 44.63
C LYS A 182 82.25 35.42 43.19
N HIS A 183 83.09 35.96 42.30
CA HIS A 183 82.75 36.10 40.88
C HIS A 183 82.56 34.73 40.22
N LYS A 184 83.45 33.76 40.47
CA LYS A 184 83.31 32.39 39.95
C LYS A 184 82.01 31.76 40.41
N TRP A 185 81.70 31.82 41.71
CA TRP A 185 80.45 31.29 42.25
C TRP A 185 79.21 31.95 41.61
N ALA A 186 79.20 33.27 41.46
CA ALA A 186 78.10 33.98 40.80
C ALA A 186 77.98 33.62 39.30
N THR A 187 79.10 33.33 38.64
CA THR A 187 79.11 32.90 37.23
C THR A 187 78.56 31.47 37.09
N ASP A 188 78.93 30.57 38.00
CA ASP A 188 78.41 29.20 38.02
C ASP A 188 76.91 29.16 38.34
N GLU A 189 76.43 30.00 39.27
CA GLU A 189 74.99 30.14 39.54
C GLU A 189 74.23 30.71 38.34
N MET A 190 74.80 31.70 37.66
CA MET A 190 74.21 32.26 36.45
C MET A 190 74.13 31.22 35.33
N GLN A 191 75.16 30.38 35.17
CA GLN A 191 75.14 29.30 34.19
C GLN A 191 74.05 28.27 34.49
N LYS A 192 73.88 27.86 35.75
CA LYS A 192 72.78 26.96 36.15
C LYS A 192 71.41 27.56 35.83
N ALA A 193 71.20 28.83 36.16
CA ALA A 193 69.96 29.53 35.84
C ALA A 193 69.71 29.63 34.32
N GLN A 194 70.78 29.72 33.52
CA GLN A 194 70.70 29.72 32.07
C GLN A 194 70.32 28.34 31.51
N ASP A 195 70.89 27.26 32.06
CA ASP A 195 70.55 25.90 31.68
C ASP A 195 69.08 25.56 32.02
N ASP A 196 68.62 25.95 33.22
CA ASP A 196 67.21 25.80 33.65
C ASP A 196 66.26 26.58 32.72
N LEU A 197 66.64 27.79 32.30
CA LEU A 197 65.86 28.59 31.37
C LEU A 197 65.75 27.92 29.99
N GLU A 198 66.84 27.31 29.50
CA GLU A 198 66.83 26.58 28.23
C GLU A 198 65.89 25.37 28.27
N GLU A 199 65.86 24.63 29.38
CA GLU A 199 64.93 23.52 29.59
C GLU A 199 63.47 23.99 29.59
N LEU A 200 63.18 25.08 30.30
CA LEU A 200 61.83 25.67 30.32
C LEU A 200 61.38 26.11 28.93
N VAL A 201 62.29 26.67 28.10
CA VAL A 201 61.98 27.06 26.72
C VAL A 201 61.64 25.84 25.86
N LYS A 202 62.36 24.73 25.99
CA LYS A 202 62.05 23.46 25.29
C LYS A 202 60.68 22.90 25.70
N LEU A 203 60.36 22.97 26.99
CA LEU A 203 59.05 22.53 27.48
C LEU A 203 57.91 23.43 26.98
N LEU A 204 58.14 24.74 26.91
CA LEU A 204 57.18 25.68 26.34
C LEU A 204 56.96 25.45 24.84
N SER A 205 58.01 25.16 24.06
CA SER A 205 57.84 24.84 22.64
C SER A 205 57.02 23.56 22.45
N PHE A 206 57.30 22.51 23.22
CA PHE A 206 56.53 21.27 23.17
C PHE A 206 55.05 21.48 23.53
N LYS A 207 54.76 22.25 24.59
CA LYS A 207 53.37 22.58 24.96
C LYS A 207 52.65 23.39 23.89
N LYS A 208 53.35 24.30 23.22
CA LYS A 208 52.79 25.09 22.12
C LYS A 208 52.38 24.20 20.95
N ASP A 209 53.22 23.23 20.57
CA ASP A 209 52.92 22.28 19.49
C ASP A 209 51.73 21.38 19.85
N LEU A 210 51.66 20.91 21.11
CA LEU A 210 50.54 20.13 21.61
C LEU A 210 49.22 20.93 21.54
N LEU A 211 49.24 22.20 21.94
CA LEU A 211 48.08 23.09 21.85
C LEU A 211 47.63 23.30 20.40
N ALA A 212 48.58 23.48 19.47
CA ALA A 212 48.27 23.62 18.06
C ALA A 212 47.56 22.38 17.49
N ASN A 213 48.04 21.18 17.82
CA ASN A 213 47.40 19.93 17.42
C ASN A 213 45.98 19.78 18.01
N GLN A 214 45.80 20.12 19.29
CA GLN A 214 44.48 20.11 19.91
C GLN A 214 43.52 21.12 19.25
N GLN A 215 44.01 22.29 18.85
CA GLN A 215 43.22 23.28 18.12
C GLN A 215 42.79 22.76 16.75
N GLU A 216 43.67 22.06 16.03
CA GLU A 216 43.35 21.45 14.74
C GLU A 216 42.27 20.36 14.89
N GLN A 217 42.38 19.49 15.91
CA GLN A 217 41.36 18.47 16.19
C GLN A 217 40.00 19.07 16.53
N LEU A 218 39.98 20.16 17.32
CA LEU A 218 38.75 20.87 17.63
C LEU A 218 38.11 21.49 16.39
N GLU A 219 38.90 22.00 15.46
CA GLU A 219 38.40 22.57 14.22
C GLU A 219 37.81 21.49 13.30
N GLN A 220 38.48 20.34 13.19
CA GLN A 220 37.96 19.20 12.43
C GLN A 220 36.61 18.72 13.00
N LEU A 221 36.51 18.58 14.33
CA LEU A 221 35.26 18.21 14.98
C LEU A 221 34.15 19.25 14.77
N ARG A 222 34.48 20.55 14.72
CA ARG A 222 33.50 21.60 14.41
C ARG A 222 32.94 21.43 12.99
N ILE A 223 33.80 21.14 12.01
CA ILE A 223 33.38 20.89 10.62
C ILE A 223 32.47 19.66 10.55
N ASP A 224 32.82 18.56 11.23
CA ASP A 224 32.02 17.34 11.24
C ASP A 224 30.65 17.54 11.89
N ILE A 225 30.58 18.30 12.99
CA ILE A 225 29.32 18.68 13.64
C ILE A 225 28.44 19.47 12.67
N GLU A 226 29.02 20.42 11.94
CA GLU A 226 28.26 21.24 11.00
C GLU A 226 27.74 20.42 9.82
N LEU A 227 28.54 19.48 9.30
CA LEU A 227 28.11 18.54 8.27
C LEU A 227 26.93 17.68 8.75
N VAL A 228 26.98 17.18 9.99
CA VAL A 228 25.89 16.40 10.56
C VAL A 228 24.64 17.25 10.74
N ARG A 229 24.77 18.52 11.14
CA ARG A 229 23.64 19.45 11.25
C ARG A 229 22.95 19.66 9.91
N VAL A 230 23.70 19.85 8.83
CA VAL A 230 23.14 19.97 7.48
C VAL A 230 22.38 18.70 7.07
N LYS A 231 22.93 17.51 7.34
CA LYS A 231 22.22 16.25 7.08
C LYS A 231 20.93 16.12 7.90
N ILE A 232 20.93 16.57 9.15
CA ILE A 232 19.72 16.60 9.98
C ILE A 232 18.68 17.53 9.37
N THR A 233 19.07 18.72 8.89
CA THR A 233 18.11 19.64 8.25
C THR A 233 17.55 19.10 6.95
N GLU A 234 18.37 18.43 6.13
CA GLU A 234 17.91 17.75 4.92
C GLU A 234 16.92 16.62 5.25
N CYS A 235 17.25 15.74 6.20
CA CYS A 235 16.36 14.68 6.67
C CYS A 235 15.04 15.23 7.19
N ASN A 236 15.08 16.30 8.00
CA ASN A 236 13.87 16.94 8.52
C ASN A 236 13.00 17.53 7.39
N GLY A 237 13.61 18.07 6.34
CA GLY A 237 12.88 18.51 5.14
C GLY A 237 12.16 17.34 4.47
N THR A 238 12.84 16.21 4.27
CA THR A 238 12.21 15.02 3.68
C THR A 238 11.08 14.45 4.55
N ILE A 239 11.20 14.53 5.88
CA ILE A 239 10.14 14.12 6.80
C ILE A 239 8.92 15.02 6.62
N ALA A 240 9.10 16.35 6.57
CA ALA A 240 8.01 17.29 6.37
C ALA A 240 7.28 17.07 5.03
N ASP A 241 8.02 16.80 3.95
CA ASP A 241 7.44 16.49 2.64
C ASP A 241 6.62 15.20 2.66
N LEU A 242 7.09 14.17 3.37
CA LEU A 242 6.37 12.90 3.53
C LEU A 242 5.12 13.07 4.40
N GLU A 243 5.20 13.87 5.47
CA GLU A 243 4.05 14.20 6.31
C GLU A 243 2.96 14.93 5.52
N ALA A 244 3.34 15.86 4.63
CA ALA A 244 2.39 16.53 3.74
C ALA A 244 1.71 15.54 2.77
N GLN A 245 2.47 14.61 2.18
CA GLN A 245 1.91 13.57 1.31
C GLN A 245 0.94 12.65 2.05
N ILE A 246 1.26 12.27 3.29
CA ILE A 246 0.37 11.46 4.12
C ILE A 246 -0.96 12.20 4.39
N GLN A 247 -0.90 13.50 4.68
CA GLN A 247 -2.10 14.31 4.89
C GLN A 247 -2.97 14.38 3.63
N GLU A 248 -2.37 14.58 2.45
CA GLU A 248 -3.09 14.58 1.18
C GLU A 248 -3.77 13.23 0.90
N LEU A 249 -3.05 12.13 1.11
CA LEU A 249 -3.59 10.78 0.92
C LEU A 249 -4.74 10.49 1.90
N ASN A 250 -4.66 10.94 3.14
CA ASN A 250 -5.74 10.79 4.11
C ASN A 250 -7.01 11.54 3.67
N LEU A 251 -6.88 12.78 3.19
CA LEU A 251 -8.01 13.52 2.62
C LEU A 251 -8.62 12.79 1.43
N ARG A 252 -7.79 12.19 0.57
CA ARG A 252 -8.27 11.41 -0.57
C ARG A 252 -9.01 10.14 -0.14
N ILE A 253 -8.54 9.47 0.90
CA ILE A 253 -9.21 8.31 1.49
C ILE A 253 -10.59 8.71 2.02
N GLU A 254 -10.70 9.82 2.76
CA GLU A 254 -11.97 10.33 3.28
C GLU A 254 -12.97 10.64 2.15
N GLU A 255 -12.52 11.24 1.06
CA GLU A 255 -13.35 11.50 -0.12
C GLU A 255 -13.86 10.21 -0.76
N LEU A 256 -12.99 9.21 -0.91
CA LEU A 256 -13.36 7.91 -1.47
C LEU A 256 -14.35 7.16 -0.58
N LEU A 257 -14.17 7.21 0.74
CA LEU A 257 -15.12 6.62 1.70
C LEU A 257 -16.50 7.26 1.59
N ARG A 258 -16.56 8.60 1.45
CA ARG A 258 -17.82 9.32 1.22
C ARG A 258 -18.48 8.88 -0.08
N LEU A 259 -17.70 8.69 -1.15
CA LEU A 259 -18.23 8.25 -2.44
C LEU A 259 -18.79 6.83 -2.37
N ILE A 260 -18.09 5.90 -1.69
CA ILE A 260 -18.57 4.53 -1.46
C ILE A 260 -19.91 4.56 -0.73
N ALA A 261 -20.02 5.33 0.37
CA ALA A 261 -21.27 5.44 1.12
C ALA A 261 -22.46 5.92 0.27
N VAL A 262 -22.23 6.88 -0.64
CA VAL A 262 -23.27 7.34 -1.58
C VAL A 262 -23.67 6.24 -2.55
N ARG A 263 -22.70 5.46 -3.05
CA ARG A 263 -22.97 4.36 -3.99
C ARG A 263 -23.66 3.17 -3.32
N ASP A 264 -23.32 2.86 -2.08
CA ASP A 264 -24.00 1.81 -1.31
C ASP A 264 -25.49 2.14 -1.12
N SER A 265 -25.80 3.40 -0.80
CA SER A 265 -27.20 3.87 -0.72
C SER A 265 -27.93 3.79 -2.06
N GLU A 266 -27.26 4.07 -3.18
CA GLU A 266 -27.83 3.92 -4.52
C GLU A 266 -28.10 2.45 -4.88
N ILE A 267 -27.19 1.54 -4.49
CA ILE A 267 -27.36 0.10 -4.67
C ILE A 267 -28.56 -0.41 -3.87
N GLU A 268 -28.71 0.00 -2.61
CA GLU A 268 -29.85 -0.39 -1.77
C GLU A 268 -31.19 0.05 -2.37
N GLU A 269 -31.27 1.28 -2.89
CA GLU A 269 -32.48 1.79 -3.54
C GLU A 269 -32.80 1.01 -4.83
N LEU A 270 -31.79 0.70 -5.65
CA LEU A 270 -31.97 -0.11 -6.86
C LEU A 270 -32.38 -1.56 -6.54
N GLN A 271 -31.84 -2.15 -5.47
CA GLN A 271 -32.23 -3.48 -5.00
C GLN A 271 -33.70 -3.49 -4.57
N LYS A 272 -34.13 -2.49 -3.81
CA LYS A 272 -35.54 -2.34 -3.43
C LYS A 272 -36.46 -2.21 -4.64
N GLN A 273 -36.07 -1.42 -5.63
CA GLN A 273 -36.83 -1.29 -6.88
C GLN A 273 -36.92 -2.61 -7.65
N LEU A 274 -35.85 -3.42 -7.65
CA LEU A 274 -35.85 -4.75 -8.25
C LEU A 274 -36.81 -5.68 -7.52
N ASP A 275 -36.76 -5.72 -6.19
CA ASP A 275 -37.66 -6.57 -5.38
C ASP A 275 -39.14 -6.22 -5.61
N ASP A 276 -39.48 -4.94 -5.66
CA ASP A 276 -40.84 -4.48 -5.93
C ASP A 276 -41.30 -4.87 -7.34
N ARG A 277 -40.41 -4.79 -8.33
CA ARG A 277 -40.71 -5.26 -9.70
C ARG A 277 -40.85 -6.78 -9.77
N MET A 278 -40.03 -7.54 -9.05
CA MET A 278 -40.15 -9.00 -8.99
C MET A 278 -41.48 -9.43 -8.37
N LYS A 279 -41.90 -8.80 -7.27
CA LYS A 279 -43.24 -9.02 -6.69
C LYS A 279 -44.34 -8.72 -7.69
N ARG A 280 -44.21 -7.62 -8.45
CA ARG A 280 -45.20 -7.25 -9.47
C ARG A 280 -45.27 -8.28 -10.60
N ILE A 281 -44.13 -8.79 -11.06
CA ILE A 281 -44.07 -9.85 -12.07
C ILE A 281 -44.78 -11.09 -11.53
N HIS A 282 -44.48 -11.52 -10.31
CA HIS A 282 -45.09 -12.71 -9.71
C HIS A 282 -46.62 -12.58 -9.55
N GLU A 283 -47.09 -11.42 -9.12
CA GLU A 283 -48.53 -11.11 -9.04
C GLU A 283 -49.19 -11.21 -10.42
N LEU A 284 -48.56 -10.62 -11.45
CA LEU A 284 -49.07 -10.69 -12.82
C LEU A 284 -49.06 -12.12 -13.36
N GLU A 285 -48.02 -12.89 -13.09
CA GLU A 285 -47.92 -14.31 -13.47
C GLU A 285 -49.05 -15.13 -12.83
N SER A 286 -49.32 -14.92 -11.54
CA SER A 286 -50.43 -15.59 -10.85
C SER A 286 -51.78 -15.23 -11.45
N GLN A 287 -52.02 -13.95 -11.73
CA GLN A 287 -53.26 -13.50 -12.40
C GLN A 287 -53.41 -14.13 -13.79
N LEU A 288 -52.31 -14.27 -14.52
CA LEU A 288 -52.30 -14.83 -15.87
C LEU A 288 -52.58 -16.34 -15.85
N ASP A 289 -52.06 -17.05 -14.85
CA ASP A 289 -52.31 -18.49 -14.66
C ASP A 289 -53.79 -18.78 -14.31
N ILE A 290 -54.40 -17.94 -13.46
CA ILE A 290 -55.84 -18.00 -13.15
C ILE A 290 -56.69 -17.72 -14.41
N ALA A 291 -56.28 -16.75 -15.24
CA ALA A 291 -56.99 -16.43 -16.47
C ALA A 291 -56.86 -17.54 -17.54
N ARG A 292 -55.77 -18.32 -17.54
CA ARG A 292 -55.51 -19.37 -18.53
C ARG A 292 -56.28 -20.67 -18.28
N THR A 293 -56.66 -20.97 -17.03
CA THR A 293 -57.19 -22.29 -16.65
C THR A 293 -58.71 -22.48 -16.76
N SER A 294 -59.48 -21.45 -17.18
CA SER A 294 -60.95 -21.54 -17.19
C SER A 294 -61.58 -21.32 -18.57
N TYR A 295 -61.98 -22.41 -19.24
CA TYR A 295 -62.89 -22.33 -20.39
C TYR A 295 -64.27 -21.87 -19.94
N VAL A 296 -64.71 -20.69 -20.37
CA VAL A 296 -66.00 -20.10 -20.00
C VAL A 296 -67.03 -20.40 -21.10
N ALA A 297 -68.02 -21.24 -20.78
CA ALA A 297 -69.16 -21.50 -21.65
C ALA A 297 -70.01 -20.23 -21.83
N ILE A 298 -70.55 -20.03 -23.03
CA ILE A 298 -71.52 -18.97 -23.30
C ILE A 298 -72.90 -19.43 -22.83
N LYS A 299 -73.45 -18.71 -21.84
CA LYS A 299 -74.78 -18.98 -21.29
C LYS A 299 -75.84 -18.94 -22.38
N GLY A 300 -76.63 -20.01 -22.48
CA GLY A 300 -77.73 -20.15 -23.45
C GLY A 300 -77.38 -20.96 -24.70
N ASP A 301 -76.11 -21.32 -24.93
CA ASP A 301 -75.74 -22.32 -25.93
C ASP A 301 -75.60 -23.69 -25.25
N GLN A 302 -76.64 -24.53 -25.39
CA GLN A 302 -76.68 -25.84 -24.76
C GLN A 302 -75.51 -26.75 -25.20
N VAL A 303 -75.02 -26.59 -26.43
CA VAL A 303 -73.87 -27.37 -26.93
C VAL A 303 -72.60 -26.96 -26.18
N ASP A 304 -72.42 -25.66 -26.00
CA ASP A 304 -71.27 -25.05 -25.34
C ASP A 304 -71.21 -25.36 -23.85
N GLU A 305 -72.36 -25.29 -23.18
CA GLU A 305 -72.50 -25.63 -21.75
C GLU A 305 -72.22 -27.12 -21.49
N MET A 306 -72.67 -28.00 -22.40
CA MET A 306 -72.32 -29.42 -22.32
C MET A 306 -70.83 -29.62 -22.58
N LEU A 307 -70.27 -28.97 -23.61
CA LEU A 307 -68.87 -29.11 -23.98
C LEU A 307 -67.92 -28.64 -22.87
N ALA A 308 -68.25 -27.54 -22.18
CA ALA A 308 -67.44 -27.01 -21.08
C ALA A 308 -67.26 -28.00 -19.91
N LYS A 309 -68.23 -28.89 -19.66
CA LYS A 309 -68.09 -29.94 -18.65
C LYS A 309 -66.99 -30.95 -19.01
N TYR A 310 -66.84 -31.23 -20.30
CA TYR A 310 -65.85 -32.17 -20.83
C TYR A 310 -64.48 -31.51 -21.06
N ILE A 311 -64.44 -30.21 -21.37
CA ILE A 311 -63.19 -29.47 -21.59
C ILE A 311 -62.37 -29.31 -20.29
N LYS A 312 -63.02 -29.21 -19.12
CA LYS A 312 -62.30 -29.06 -17.84
C LYS A 312 -61.26 -30.16 -17.57
N ASN A 313 -61.48 -31.37 -18.08
CA ASN A 313 -60.58 -32.51 -17.92
C ASN A 313 -59.83 -32.85 -19.22
N CYS A 314 -59.84 -31.97 -20.22
CA CYS A 314 -59.23 -32.23 -21.52
C CYS A 314 -57.78 -31.67 -21.56
N PRO A 315 -56.77 -32.47 -21.95
CA PRO A 315 -55.39 -32.01 -22.06
C PRO A 315 -55.14 -31.13 -23.30
N VAL A 316 -56.11 -31.00 -24.20
CA VAL A 316 -55.98 -30.26 -25.47
C VAL A 316 -56.76 -28.96 -25.41
N PRO A 317 -56.17 -27.81 -25.81
CA PRO A 317 -56.88 -26.54 -25.82
C PRO A 317 -58.04 -26.56 -26.81
N VAL A 318 -59.21 -26.08 -26.38
CA VAL A 318 -60.43 -25.98 -27.20
C VAL A 318 -60.89 -24.54 -27.32
N LYS A 319 -61.07 -24.06 -28.56
CA LYS A 319 -61.56 -22.70 -28.87
C LYS A 319 -62.89 -22.75 -29.63
N ARG A 320 -63.89 -21.97 -29.22
CA ARG A 320 -65.17 -21.87 -29.94
C ARG A 320 -65.00 -21.00 -31.20
N LEU A 321 -65.51 -21.48 -32.34
CA LEU A 321 -65.58 -20.71 -33.60
C LEU A 321 -67.01 -20.21 -33.90
N GLY A 322 -68.02 -20.79 -33.24
CA GLY A 322 -69.42 -20.40 -33.37
C GLY A 322 -70.22 -21.29 -34.32
N GLY A 323 -71.56 -21.26 -34.20
CA GLY A 323 -72.46 -22.06 -35.05
C GLY A 323 -72.25 -23.57 -34.91
N GLY A 324 -71.94 -24.06 -33.71
CA GLY A 324 -71.59 -25.46 -33.46
C GLY A 324 -70.18 -25.87 -33.88
N PHE A 325 -69.36 -24.95 -34.43
CA PHE A 325 -67.96 -25.22 -34.75
C PHE A 325 -67.02 -24.87 -33.62
N TYR A 326 -66.06 -25.75 -33.39
CA TYR A 326 -65.02 -25.64 -32.39
C TYR A 326 -63.66 -25.98 -33.01
N LEU A 327 -62.60 -25.48 -32.40
CA LEU A 327 -61.23 -25.83 -32.71
C LEU A 327 -60.72 -26.67 -31.56
N PHE A 328 -60.47 -27.95 -31.81
CA PHE A 328 -59.91 -28.89 -30.85
C PHE A 328 -58.44 -29.10 -31.21
N GLY A 329 -57.54 -28.44 -30.48
CA GLY A 329 -56.16 -28.29 -30.89
C GLY A 329 -56.06 -27.55 -32.22
N LEU A 330 -55.62 -28.24 -33.28
CA LEU A 330 -55.51 -27.66 -34.63
C LEU A 330 -56.67 -28.08 -35.53
N ARG A 331 -57.56 -28.95 -35.05
CA ARG A 331 -58.63 -29.51 -35.86
C ARG A 331 -59.92 -28.73 -35.67
N LYS A 332 -60.48 -28.26 -36.78
CA LYS A 332 -61.86 -27.75 -36.80
C LYS A 332 -62.83 -28.93 -36.70
N ILE A 333 -63.67 -28.91 -35.66
CA ILE A 333 -64.69 -29.90 -35.39
C ILE A 333 -66.08 -29.25 -35.37
N TYR A 334 -67.11 -30.04 -35.61
CA TYR A 334 -68.50 -29.62 -35.51
C TYR A 334 -69.18 -30.44 -34.42
N ALA A 335 -69.74 -29.79 -33.41
CA ALA A 335 -70.44 -30.42 -32.30
C ALA A 335 -71.93 -30.05 -32.34
N LYS A 336 -72.78 -31.03 -32.05
CA LYS A 336 -74.22 -30.84 -31.90
C LYS A 336 -74.78 -31.81 -30.87
N ILE A 337 -75.98 -31.53 -30.38
CA ILE A 337 -76.70 -32.44 -29.49
C ILE A 337 -77.58 -33.36 -30.34
N LEU A 338 -77.43 -34.68 -30.17
CA LEU A 338 -78.32 -35.69 -30.74
C LEU A 338 -78.83 -36.59 -29.61
N ASN A 339 -80.15 -36.69 -29.47
CA ASN A 339 -80.81 -37.50 -28.43
C ASN A 339 -80.30 -37.19 -27.01
N GLY A 340 -80.08 -35.90 -26.71
CA GLY A 340 -79.57 -35.45 -25.41
C GLY A 340 -78.08 -35.74 -25.15
N LYS A 341 -77.34 -36.29 -26.12
CA LYS A 341 -75.90 -36.53 -26.01
C LYS A 341 -75.11 -35.60 -26.92
N LEU A 342 -73.98 -35.09 -26.42
CA LEU A 342 -73.07 -34.27 -27.20
C LEU A 342 -72.27 -35.15 -28.15
N VAL A 343 -72.40 -34.87 -29.45
CA VAL A 343 -71.72 -35.62 -30.50
C VAL A 343 -70.95 -34.69 -31.43
N VAL A 344 -69.79 -35.17 -31.88
CA VAL A 344 -68.87 -34.49 -32.80
C VAL A 344 -68.93 -35.16 -34.17
N GLY A 345 -69.04 -34.37 -35.23
CA GLY A 345 -68.96 -34.84 -36.61
C GLY A 345 -67.55 -35.32 -36.95
N VAL A 346 -67.45 -36.57 -37.40
CA VAL A 346 -66.22 -37.18 -37.93
C VAL A 346 -66.53 -37.70 -39.34
N GLY A 347 -65.54 -37.85 -40.23
CA GLY A 347 -65.69 -38.04 -41.69
C GLY A 347 -66.51 -39.24 -42.21
N GLY A 348 -67.32 -39.90 -41.38
CA GLY A 348 -68.29 -40.93 -41.74
C GLY A 348 -69.51 -41.00 -40.80
N GLY A 349 -69.78 -39.97 -39.98
CA GLY A 349 -70.91 -39.95 -39.06
C GLY A 349 -70.72 -39.02 -37.85
N TYR A 350 -71.36 -39.35 -36.74
CA TYR A 350 -71.25 -38.62 -35.47
C TYR A 350 -70.69 -39.55 -34.39
N MET A 351 -69.80 -39.02 -33.55
CA MET A 351 -69.20 -39.75 -32.43
C MET A 351 -69.43 -39.00 -31.12
N VAL A 352 -69.63 -39.71 -30.00
CA VAL A 352 -69.81 -39.09 -28.69
C VAL A 352 -68.53 -38.37 -28.25
N ILE A 353 -68.68 -37.20 -27.61
CA ILE A 353 -67.56 -36.33 -27.22
C ILE A 353 -66.50 -37.02 -26.35
N ASP A 354 -66.89 -37.87 -25.41
CA ASP A 354 -65.97 -38.60 -24.52
C ASP A 354 -64.98 -39.44 -25.33
N LYS A 355 -65.55 -40.26 -26.22
CA LYS A 355 -64.78 -41.13 -27.10
C LYS A 355 -63.96 -40.32 -28.11
N PHE A 356 -64.46 -39.15 -28.53
CA PHE A 356 -63.73 -38.24 -29.39
C PHE A 356 -62.47 -37.69 -28.71
N ILE A 357 -62.59 -37.21 -27.46
CA ILE A 357 -61.47 -36.69 -26.70
C ILE A 357 -60.44 -37.79 -26.47
N GLU A 358 -60.84 -39.00 -26.04
CA GLU A 358 -59.91 -40.12 -25.84
C GLU A 358 -59.16 -40.49 -27.14
N THR A 359 -59.85 -40.50 -28.27
CA THR A 359 -59.26 -40.94 -29.54
C THR A 359 -58.33 -39.89 -30.16
N TYR A 360 -58.71 -38.61 -30.08
CA TYR A 360 -58.04 -37.54 -30.83
C TYR A 360 -57.19 -36.60 -29.97
N SER A 361 -57.27 -36.66 -28.64
CA SER A 361 -56.50 -35.78 -27.75
C SER A 361 -55.00 -35.92 -27.96
N GLU A 362 -54.47 -37.14 -27.85
CA GLU A 362 -53.03 -37.41 -28.00
C GLU A 362 -52.51 -36.99 -29.39
N GLN A 363 -53.30 -37.25 -30.44
CA GLN A 363 -52.94 -36.88 -31.82
C GLN A 363 -52.83 -35.36 -32.00
N GLU A 364 -53.77 -34.60 -31.43
CA GLU A 364 -53.74 -33.14 -31.54
C GLU A 364 -52.66 -32.53 -30.62
N LEU A 365 -52.43 -33.09 -29.43
CA LEU A 365 -51.35 -32.67 -28.54
C LEU A 365 -49.98 -32.84 -29.19
N GLN A 366 -49.76 -33.97 -29.87
CA GLN A 366 -48.51 -34.25 -30.57
C GLN A 366 -48.29 -33.28 -31.74
N LYS A 367 -49.35 -32.93 -32.49
CA LYS A 367 -49.25 -31.93 -33.56
C LYS A 367 -48.92 -30.55 -33.00
N LEU A 368 -49.55 -30.16 -31.88
CA LEU A 368 -49.26 -28.90 -31.21
C LEU A 368 -47.82 -28.81 -30.73
N ARG A 369 -47.28 -29.86 -30.11
CA ARG A 369 -45.86 -29.91 -29.69
C ARG A 369 -44.90 -29.73 -30.86
N ARG A 370 -45.19 -30.32 -32.03
CA ARG A 370 -44.37 -30.16 -33.24
C ARG A 370 -44.36 -28.72 -33.73
N ILE A 371 -45.50 -28.04 -33.67
CA ILE A 371 -45.60 -26.64 -34.09
C ILE A 371 -44.94 -25.70 -33.07
N ALA A 372 -45.14 -25.93 -31.76
CA ALA A 372 -44.47 -25.16 -30.71
C ALA A 372 -42.95 -25.19 -30.85
N LYS A 373 -42.38 -26.38 -31.13
CA LYS A 373 -40.95 -26.55 -31.40
C LYS A 373 -40.49 -25.81 -32.66
N ARG A 374 -41.33 -25.72 -33.69
CA ARG A 374 -41.01 -25.02 -34.94
C ARG A 374 -41.01 -23.50 -34.76
N GLU A 375 -41.98 -22.98 -34.02
CA GLU A 375 -42.15 -21.53 -33.79
C GLU A 375 -41.26 -21.02 -32.63
N GLY A 376 -40.56 -21.91 -31.91
CA GLY A 376 -39.62 -21.53 -30.85
C GLY A 376 -40.30 -21.05 -29.56
N VAL A 377 -41.55 -21.48 -29.34
CA VAL A 377 -42.39 -21.00 -28.23
C VAL A 377 -42.36 -22.02 -27.09
N SER A 378 -42.13 -21.55 -25.87
CA SER A 378 -41.89 -22.37 -24.67
C SER A 378 -43.15 -23.12 -24.20
N SER A 379 -44.34 -22.59 -24.49
CA SER A 379 -45.63 -23.17 -24.08
C SER A 379 -46.58 -23.36 -25.28
N ILE A 380 -47.32 -24.47 -25.28
CA ILE A 380 -48.34 -24.82 -26.30
C ILE A 380 -49.48 -23.78 -26.35
N GLU A 381 -49.71 -23.09 -25.24
CA GLU A 381 -50.81 -22.14 -25.04
C GLU A 381 -50.55 -20.77 -25.68
N GLU A 382 -49.30 -20.47 -26.05
CA GLU A 382 -48.90 -19.22 -26.70
C GLU A 382 -49.05 -19.28 -28.23
N LEU A 383 -49.43 -20.44 -28.77
CA LEU A 383 -49.69 -20.60 -30.20
C LEU A 383 -51.04 -19.97 -30.59
N ASN A 384 -51.04 -19.13 -31.62
CA ASN A 384 -52.27 -18.62 -32.23
C ASN A 384 -52.95 -19.73 -33.06
N LEU A 385 -53.67 -20.62 -32.37
CA LEU A 385 -54.29 -21.82 -32.95
C LEU A 385 -55.20 -21.52 -34.14
N GLU A 386 -55.91 -20.38 -34.12
CA GLU A 386 -56.83 -20.01 -35.20
C GLU A 386 -56.08 -19.64 -36.49
N ALA A 387 -54.98 -18.90 -36.39
CA ALA A 387 -54.15 -18.52 -37.54
C ALA A 387 -53.44 -19.73 -38.16
N ILE A 388 -53.02 -20.68 -37.32
CA ILE A 388 -52.29 -21.88 -37.75
C ILE A 388 -53.24 -22.89 -38.39
N ALA A 389 -54.40 -23.12 -37.78
CA ALA A 389 -55.35 -24.14 -38.23
C ALA A 389 -56.16 -23.72 -39.47
N LEU A 390 -56.49 -22.43 -39.60
CA LEU A 390 -57.34 -21.93 -40.68
C LEU A 390 -56.55 -21.23 -41.80
N GLY A 391 -55.22 -21.11 -41.65
CA GLY A 391 -54.36 -20.37 -42.57
C GLY A 391 -54.56 -18.86 -42.51
N PRO A 392 -53.71 -18.07 -43.20
CA PRO A 392 -53.90 -16.62 -43.29
C PRO A 392 -55.28 -16.33 -43.90
N LYS A 393 -56.13 -15.62 -43.17
CA LYS A 393 -57.40 -15.09 -43.70
C LYS A 393 -57.03 -14.23 -44.91
N SER A 394 -57.27 -14.74 -46.12
CA SER A 394 -57.09 -13.96 -47.34
C SER A 394 -58.00 -12.74 -47.22
N SER A 395 -57.39 -11.59 -47.00
CA SER A 395 -58.05 -10.32 -47.25
C SER A 395 -58.41 -10.31 -48.73
N THR A 396 -59.67 -10.55 -49.02
CA THR A 396 -60.28 -10.32 -50.31
C THR A 396 -60.11 -8.85 -50.67
N GLY A 397 -59.26 -8.56 -51.66
CA GLY A 397 -59.31 -7.28 -52.37
C GLY A 397 -58.02 -6.78 -53.02
N ARG A 398 -57.91 -7.03 -54.35
CA ARG A 398 -57.24 -6.21 -55.39
C ARG A 398 -55.72 -6.02 -55.31
N SER A 399 -54.92 -5.99 -56.37
CA SER A 399 -55.01 -6.32 -57.80
C SER A 399 -53.55 -6.32 -58.34
N PRO A 400 -53.26 -6.96 -59.48
CA PRO A 400 -51.90 -7.24 -59.94
C PRO A 400 -51.42 -6.26 -61.01
N THR A 401 -50.23 -5.67 -60.84
CA THR A 401 -49.35 -5.17 -61.91
C THR A 401 -47.96 -4.97 -61.32
N ALA A 402 -46.84 -5.24 -61.96
CA ALA A 402 -46.45 -6.08 -63.08
C ALA A 402 -44.91 -6.00 -63.07
N LYS A 403 -44.26 -7.14 -63.34
CA LYS A 403 -42.95 -7.25 -64.00
C LYS A 403 -41.72 -6.63 -63.30
N SER A 404 -40.98 -7.53 -62.66
CA SER A 404 -39.51 -7.64 -62.74
C SER A 404 -39.03 -7.69 -64.22
N PRO A 405 -37.73 -7.50 -64.58
CA PRO A 405 -36.57 -8.00 -63.82
C PRO A 405 -35.24 -7.20 -63.95
N THR A 406 -34.20 -7.82 -63.37
CA THR A 406 -32.75 -7.52 -63.41
C THR A 406 -32.32 -6.51 -62.34
N GLY A 407 -31.46 -6.81 -61.37
CA GLY A 407 -30.40 -7.81 -61.31
C GLY A 407 -29.10 -7.04 -61.12
N LYS A 408 -28.58 -7.03 -59.88
CA LYS A 408 -27.17 -6.86 -59.47
C LYS A 408 -27.07 -6.39 -58.01
N SER A 409 -26.62 -7.28 -57.14
CA SER A 409 -25.81 -6.92 -55.96
C SER A 409 -24.44 -6.38 -56.45
N PRO A 410 -23.57 -5.72 -55.64
CA PRO A 410 -23.52 -5.75 -54.18
C PRO A 410 -22.96 -4.47 -53.46
N LYS A 411 -22.84 -4.61 -52.13
CA LYS A 411 -21.92 -3.94 -51.18
C LYS A 411 -22.43 -2.68 -50.48
N GLY A 412 -22.55 -2.84 -49.17
CA GLY A 412 -22.84 -1.79 -48.22
C GLY A 412 -21.71 -0.78 -48.05
N LYS A 413 -22.12 0.39 -47.57
CA LYS A 413 -21.29 1.35 -46.84
C LYS A 413 -22.11 1.85 -45.67
N THR A 414 -21.72 1.38 -44.50
CA THR A 414 -22.09 1.88 -43.18
C THR A 414 -21.67 3.34 -43.08
N THR A 415 -22.64 4.24 -42.93
CA THR A 415 -22.42 5.64 -42.58
C THR A 415 -22.30 5.75 -41.07
N THR A 416 -21.07 5.80 -40.58
CA THR A 416 -20.75 6.25 -39.22
C THR A 416 -20.93 7.77 -39.16
N PHE A 417 -21.86 8.20 -38.31
CA PHE A 417 -22.01 9.61 -37.96
C PHE A 417 -20.91 10.03 -36.99
N SER A 418 -20.37 11.21 -37.26
CA SER A 418 -19.28 11.89 -36.59
C SER A 418 -19.81 13.12 -35.86
N SER A 419 -19.36 13.32 -34.62
CA SER A 419 -19.28 14.63 -33.93
C SER A 419 -18.41 14.41 -32.68
N LYS A 420 -17.11 14.74 -32.64
CA LYS A 420 -16.43 16.05 -32.53
C LYS A 420 -16.75 16.86 -31.27
N SER A 421 -15.82 16.81 -30.30
CA SER A 421 -15.31 17.91 -29.46
C SER A 421 -14.15 17.31 -28.63
N SER A 422 -12.86 17.41 -28.97
CA SER A 422 -11.95 18.58 -28.94
C SER A 422 -12.09 19.41 -27.67
N ILE A 423 -11.09 19.32 -26.78
CA ILE A 423 -10.38 20.44 -26.12
C ILE A 423 -9.14 19.87 -25.37
N ASN A 424 -7.98 20.35 -25.80
CA ASN A 424 -6.69 20.65 -25.12
C ASN A 424 -6.22 19.76 -23.93
N GLY A 425 -4.99 19.24 -23.83
CA GLY A 425 -3.73 19.65 -24.45
C GLY A 425 -2.79 20.28 -23.41
N THR A 426 -2.00 19.46 -22.71
CA THR A 426 -0.81 19.93 -21.98
C THR A 426 0.32 18.90 -22.00
N ALA A 427 1.49 19.45 -22.34
CA ALA A 427 2.81 18.91 -22.60
C ALA A 427 3.31 17.71 -21.77
N ARG A 428 3.90 16.77 -22.52
CA ARG A 428 4.97 15.86 -22.10
C ARG A 428 6.20 16.65 -21.61
N SER A 429 6.71 16.33 -20.43
CA SER A 429 8.13 16.53 -20.08
C SER A 429 8.81 15.17 -19.96
N SER A 430 9.72 14.90 -20.89
CA SER A 430 10.64 13.77 -20.89
C SER A 430 11.67 13.92 -19.75
N MET A 431 11.60 13.08 -18.72
CA MET A 431 12.72 12.92 -17.80
C MET A 431 13.71 11.89 -18.35
N SER A 432 14.95 12.35 -18.49
CA SER A 432 16.08 11.56 -18.95
C SER A 432 16.42 10.43 -17.98
N SER A 433 16.51 9.22 -18.51
CA SER A 433 17.09 8.06 -17.85
C SER A 433 18.61 8.21 -17.72
N THR A 434 19.09 8.46 -16.50
CA THR A 434 20.52 8.39 -16.17
C THR A 434 20.88 6.94 -15.87
N THR A 435 21.54 6.27 -16.81
CA THR A 435 22.10 4.93 -16.60
C THR A 435 23.39 5.03 -15.77
N LYS A 436 23.35 4.52 -14.54
CA LYS A 436 24.55 4.31 -13.70
C LYS A 436 25.28 3.04 -14.15
N LYS A 437 26.49 3.18 -14.68
CA LYS A 437 27.39 2.05 -14.95
C LYS A 437 28.34 1.89 -13.75
N VAL A 438 28.21 0.76 -13.05
CA VAL A 438 29.08 0.38 -11.92
C VAL A 438 30.16 -0.56 -12.45
N THR A 439 31.42 -0.18 -12.36
CA THR A 439 32.56 -1.07 -12.59
C THR A 439 33.26 -1.36 -11.27
N LYS A 440 33.31 -2.64 -10.88
CA LYS A 440 34.04 -3.13 -9.70
C LYS A 440 35.55 -3.16 -10.00
N GLY A 441 36.34 -2.43 -9.21
CA GLY A 441 37.79 -2.59 -9.11
C GLY A 441 38.15 -3.40 -7.86
N ALA A 442 39.21 -4.19 -7.92
CA ALA A 442 39.55 -5.25 -6.96
C ALA A 442 40.08 -4.79 -5.59
N ASN A 443 40.21 -3.49 -5.32
CA ASN A 443 40.63 -2.98 -4.01
C ASN A 443 39.57 -1.97 -3.54
N GLY A 444 38.83 -2.33 -2.48
CA GLY A 444 37.61 -1.67 -2.03
C GLY A 444 37.77 -0.23 -1.54
N MET A 445 37.93 0.71 -2.47
CA MET A 445 37.91 2.14 -2.22
C MET A 445 37.08 2.82 -3.32
N THR A 446 35.89 3.30 -2.97
CA THR A 446 34.98 4.00 -3.89
C THR A 446 35.32 5.48 -3.94
N THR A 447 35.91 5.96 -5.02
CA THR A 447 36.08 7.38 -5.33
C THR A 447 34.96 7.84 -6.27
N THR A 448 34.15 8.80 -5.82
CA THR A 448 33.10 9.43 -6.62
C THR A 448 33.64 10.74 -7.18
N THR A 449 34.03 10.75 -8.46
CA THR A 449 34.45 11.98 -9.15
C THR A 449 33.22 12.61 -9.82
N MET A 450 32.79 13.78 -9.34
CA MET A 450 31.78 14.60 -10.02
C MET A 450 32.45 15.55 -11.01
N THR A 451 32.30 15.28 -12.32
CA THR A 451 32.67 16.22 -13.38
C THR A 451 31.49 17.15 -13.67
N ARG A 452 31.64 18.44 -13.34
CA ARG A 452 30.68 19.50 -13.62
C ARG A 452 31.00 20.16 -14.96
N THR A 453 30.25 19.85 -16.00
CA THR A 453 30.34 20.54 -17.30
C THR A 453 29.56 21.86 -17.25
N PHE A 454 30.27 22.98 -17.29
CA PHE A 454 29.68 24.29 -17.54
C PHE A 454 29.38 24.44 -19.04
N ARG A 455 28.10 24.64 -19.38
CA ARG A 455 27.68 24.99 -20.74
C ARG A 455 27.54 26.50 -20.82
N SER A 456 28.49 27.13 -21.52
CA SER A 456 28.46 28.55 -21.87
C SER A 456 27.42 28.79 -22.97
N THR A 457 26.46 29.68 -22.71
CA THR A 457 25.57 30.24 -23.72
C THR A 457 26.15 31.57 -24.20
N LYS A 458 26.55 31.63 -25.47
CA LYS A 458 26.72 32.87 -26.24
C LYS A 458 25.53 33.00 -27.18
N ASN A 459 25.01 34.23 -27.25
CA ASN A 459 24.12 34.88 -28.22
C ASN A 459 23.21 34.03 -29.10
#